data_AF-A0A2T2UUY1-F1
#
_entry.id   AF-A0A2T2UUY1-F1
#
_cell.length_a   1.000
_cell.length_b   1.000
_cell.length_c   1.000
_cell.angle_alpha   90.00
_cell.angle_beta   90.00
_cell.angle_gamma   90.00
#
_symmetry.space_group_name_H-M   'P 1'
#
loop_
_entity.id
_entity.type
_entity.pdbx_description
1 polymer ?
#
loop_
_entity_poly.entity_id
_entity_poly.type
_entity_poly.pdbx_seq_one_letter_code
_entity_poly.pdbx_strand_id
1 'polypeptide(L)'
;MTAAHDSEEAGPHEPPSLSDSTEDGQASPAGHQSEESGSSWGRALRDIAPYLDLGWRLAATTAGPPGLGLVVDLWLQTTPWFLLGGCVVGLTGAVLQLKRL
;
A
#
# COMPACT_ATOMS: atom_id res chain seq x y z
N MET A 1 52.99 -4.98 55.80
CA MET A 1 53.66 -6.29 56.00
C MET A 1 53.06 -6.95 57.24
N THR A 2 52.21 -7.96 57.02
CA THR A 2 51.68 -9.03 57.92
C THR A 2 51.00 -10.00 56.93
N ALA A 3 51.64 -11.14 56.58
CA ALA A 3 51.32 -12.53 57.00
C ALA A 3 49.88 -12.95 56.64
N ALA A 4 49.53 -14.12 56.08
CA ALA A 4 50.16 -15.38 55.69
C ALA A 4 49.12 -16.07 54.74
N HIS A 5 49.51 -16.82 53.70
CA HIS A 5 49.43 -18.31 53.61
C HIS A 5 48.08 -18.91 54.06
N ASP A 6 47.43 -19.89 53.44
CA ASP A 6 47.55 -20.72 52.23
C ASP A 6 46.56 -21.89 52.45
N SER A 7 46.07 -22.50 51.37
CA SER A 7 45.44 -23.84 51.31
C SER A 7 44.10 -24.10 52.01
N GLU A 8 43.04 -24.26 51.21
CA GLU A 8 42.07 -25.33 51.42
C GLU A 8 41.66 -25.98 50.09
N GLU A 9 41.42 -27.27 50.16
CA GLU A 9 41.60 -28.31 49.15
C GLU A 9 40.68 -28.29 47.92
N ALA A 10 41.22 -28.87 46.84
CA ALA A 10 40.49 -29.43 45.73
C ALA A 10 39.83 -30.77 46.11
N GLY A 11 38.50 -30.86 45.98
CA GLY A 11 37.73 -32.10 45.92
C GLY A 11 37.13 -32.31 44.51
N PRO A 12 37.16 -33.54 43.92
CA PRO A 12 36.84 -33.78 42.51
C PRO A 12 35.38 -34.20 42.22
N HIS A 13 34.87 -33.73 41.08
CA HIS A 13 33.84 -34.26 40.16
C HIS A 13 32.48 -34.78 40.69
N GLU A 14 31.40 -34.07 40.32
CA GLU A 14 30.12 -34.71 39.92
C GLU A 14 29.48 -33.93 38.73
N PRO A 15 29.00 -34.61 37.66
CA PRO A 15 28.54 -34.02 36.39
C PRO A 15 27.04 -33.57 36.43
N PRO A 16 26.47 -33.03 35.34
CA PRO A 16 25.54 -31.91 35.34
C PRO A 16 24.15 -32.28 35.87
N SER A 17 23.63 -31.46 36.79
CA SER A 17 22.21 -31.41 37.04
C SER A 17 21.52 -30.84 35.79
N LEU A 18 20.92 -31.72 34.98
CA LEU A 18 19.80 -31.38 34.12
C LEU A 18 18.67 -30.83 35.02
N SER A 19 18.66 -29.52 35.21
CA SER A 19 17.40 -28.78 35.33
C SER A 19 17.06 -28.39 33.90
N ASP A 20 16.34 -29.25 33.18
CA ASP A 20 14.89 -29.34 33.22
C ASP A 20 14.23 -27.98 33.03
N SER A 21 13.51 -27.90 31.91
CA SER A 21 12.51 -26.89 31.60
C SER A 21 13.04 -25.50 31.24
N THR A 22 13.63 -25.46 30.05
CA THR A 22 13.43 -24.39 29.07
C THR A 22 11.92 -24.20 28.84
N GLU A 23 11.25 -23.42 29.70
CA GLU A 23 10.02 -22.73 29.32
C GLU A 23 10.37 -21.26 29.11
N ASP A 24 11.00 -21.01 27.95
CA ASP A 24 10.94 -19.74 27.28
C ASP A 24 9.47 -19.40 27.05
N GLY A 25 8.84 -18.80 28.06
CA GLY A 25 7.67 -17.94 27.92
C GLY A 25 8.04 -16.66 27.17
N GLN A 26 8.76 -16.78 26.05
CA GLN A 26 8.97 -15.70 25.10
C GLN A 26 7.64 -15.49 24.42
N ALA A 27 6.84 -14.60 25.00
CA ALA A 27 5.64 -14.03 24.42
C ALA A 27 5.87 -13.81 22.93
N SER A 28 5.18 -14.61 22.13
CA SER A 28 5.16 -14.51 20.68
C SER A 28 4.61 -13.12 20.32
N PRO A 29 5.37 -12.18 19.72
CA PRO A 29 4.75 -11.04 19.08
C PRO A 29 4.37 -11.48 17.66
N ALA A 30 3.50 -12.50 17.56
CA ALA A 30 2.91 -12.93 16.30
C ALA A 30 1.56 -12.24 16.04
N GLY A 31 1.40 -11.01 16.55
CA GLY A 31 0.24 -10.16 16.32
C GLY A 31 0.71 -8.72 16.07
N HIS A 32 0.17 -8.10 15.02
CA HIS A 32 0.44 -6.74 14.52
C HIS A 32 1.42 -6.61 13.34
N GLN A 33 1.19 -7.34 12.24
CA GLN A 33 1.59 -6.86 10.90
C GLN A 33 0.40 -6.50 10.01
N SER A 34 -0.84 -6.74 10.45
CA SER A 34 -2.03 -6.58 9.61
C SER A 34 -2.68 -5.18 9.67
N GLU A 35 -2.36 -4.37 10.68
CA GLU A 35 -2.92 -3.01 10.81
C GLU A 35 -2.05 -1.93 10.11
N GLU A 36 -0.75 -2.17 9.97
CA GLU A 36 0.17 -1.20 9.35
C GLU A 36 0.02 -1.15 7.82
N SER A 37 -0.35 -2.26 7.20
CA SER A 37 -0.55 -2.39 5.74
C SER A 37 -1.69 -1.48 5.21
N GLY A 38 -2.77 -1.32 5.96
CA GLY A 38 -3.86 -0.41 5.58
C GLY A 38 -3.46 1.07 5.65
N SER A 39 -2.67 1.44 6.66
CA SER A 39 -2.21 2.82 6.85
C SER A 39 -1.12 3.23 5.86
N SER A 40 -0.24 2.30 5.47
CA SER A 40 0.82 2.51 4.47
C SER A 40 0.26 2.56 3.05
N TRP A 41 -0.72 1.72 2.72
CA TRP A 41 -1.43 1.78 1.44
C TRP A 41 -2.21 3.10 1.27
N GLY A 42 -2.87 3.57 2.34
CA GLY A 42 -3.56 4.86 2.34
C GLY A 42 -2.62 6.06 2.18
N ARG A 43 -1.41 6.01 2.76
CA ARG A 43 -0.36 7.03 2.53
C ARG A 43 0.17 7.00 1.11
N ALA A 44 0.45 5.82 0.56
CA ALA A 44 0.86 5.69 -0.84
C ALA A 44 -0.22 6.23 -1.80
N LEU A 45 -1.50 5.94 -1.55
CA LEU A 45 -2.59 6.54 -2.33
C LEU A 45 -2.71 8.05 -2.13
N ARG A 46 -2.44 8.57 -0.94
CA ARG A 46 -2.43 10.02 -0.67
C ARG A 46 -1.32 10.73 -1.44
N ASP A 47 -0.16 10.10 -1.55
CA ASP A 47 0.97 10.61 -2.32
C ASP A 47 0.70 10.59 -3.83
N ILE A 48 -0.08 9.60 -4.31
CA ILE A 48 -0.48 9.48 -5.73
C ILE A 48 -1.80 10.23 -6.01
N ALA A 49 -2.53 10.67 -4.97
CA ALA A 49 -3.81 11.35 -5.08
C ALA A 49 -3.82 12.54 -6.07
N PRO A 50 -2.77 13.38 -6.16
CA PRO A 50 -2.73 14.46 -7.16
C PRO A 50 -2.75 13.92 -8.60
N TYR A 51 -2.08 12.81 -8.87
CA TYR A 51 -2.05 12.17 -10.20
C TYR A 51 -3.36 11.44 -10.50
N LEU A 52 -4.02 10.90 -9.47
CA LEU A 52 -5.36 10.31 -9.60
C LEU A 52 -6.42 11.38 -9.88
N ASP A 53 -6.35 12.54 -9.24
CA ASP A 53 -7.24 13.66 -9.56
C ASP A 53 -7.02 14.14 -11.00
N LEU A 54 -5.76 14.23 -11.44
CA LEU A 54 -5.42 14.56 -12.82
C LEU A 54 -5.96 13.50 -13.80
N GLY A 55 -5.77 12.23 -13.49
CA GLY A 55 -6.28 11.10 -14.26
C GLY A 55 -7.80 11.08 -14.30
N TRP A 56 -8.48 11.42 -13.20
CA TRP A 56 -9.93 11.54 -13.13
C TRP A 56 -10.45 12.69 -13.98
N ARG A 57 -9.81 13.86 -13.94
CA ARG A 57 -10.17 15.00 -14.79
C ARG A 57 -9.99 14.67 -16.27
N LEU A 58 -8.89 13.99 -16.60
CA LEU A 58 -8.57 13.59 -17.97
C LEU A 58 -9.50 12.48 -18.48
N ALA A 59 -9.81 11.50 -17.63
CA ALA A 59 -10.80 10.47 -17.91
C ALA A 59 -12.20 11.07 -18.10
N ALA A 60 -12.63 11.97 -17.22
CA ALA A 60 -13.91 12.64 -17.33
C ALA A 60 -14.01 13.51 -18.60
N THR A 61 -12.93 14.18 -19.00
CA THR A 61 -12.95 14.96 -20.25
C THR A 61 -12.86 14.10 -21.51
N THR A 62 -12.16 12.97 -21.45
CA THR A 62 -12.02 12.08 -22.61
C THR A 62 -13.26 11.21 -22.80
N ALA A 63 -13.78 10.63 -21.71
CA ALA A 63 -14.90 9.70 -21.72
C ALA A 63 -16.26 10.36 -21.50
N GLY A 64 -16.31 11.57 -20.92
CA GLY A 64 -17.56 12.30 -20.68
C GLY A 64 -18.33 12.61 -21.96
N PRO A 65 -17.73 13.30 -22.94
CA PRO A 65 -18.40 13.62 -24.21
C PRO A 65 -18.89 12.38 -25.01
N PRO A 66 -18.08 11.32 -25.24
CA PRO A 66 -18.59 10.12 -25.89
C PRO A 66 -19.61 9.37 -25.03
N GLY A 67 -19.45 9.32 -23.71
CA GLY A 67 -20.44 8.70 -22.81
C GLY A 67 -21.81 9.39 -22.89
N LEU A 68 -21.82 10.72 -22.91
CA LEU A 68 -23.03 11.52 -23.07
C LEU A 68 -23.64 11.35 -24.47
N GLY A 69 -22.79 11.25 -25.51
CA GLY A 69 -23.22 10.94 -26.87
C GLY A 69 -23.86 9.55 -27.01
N LEU A 70 -23.34 8.55 -26.31
CA LEU A 70 -23.87 7.19 -26.29
C LEU A 70 -25.28 7.14 -25.66
N VAL A 71 -25.48 7.85 -24.56
CA VAL A 71 -26.79 7.94 -23.88
C VAL A 71 -27.82 8.61 -24.80
N VAL A 72 -27.44 9.68 -25.49
CA VAL A 72 -28.31 10.38 -26.45
C VAL A 72 -28.64 9.48 -27.64
N ASP A 73 -27.65 8.79 -28.21
CA ASP A 73 -27.88 7.87 -29.34
C ASP A 73 -28.79 6.69 -28.95
N LEU A 74 -28.68 6.16 -27.73
CA LEU A 74 -29.57 5.12 -27.20
C LEU A 74 -31.00 5.62 -26.99
N TRP A 75 -31.17 6.87 -26.52
CA TRP A 75 -32.48 7.48 -26.30
C TRP A 75 -33.21 7.76 -27.62
N LEU A 76 -32.49 8.18 -28.66
CA LEU A 76 -33.06 8.52 -29.96
C LEU A 76 -33.12 7.33 -30.94
N GLN A 77 -32.58 6.15 -30.57
CA GLN A 77 -32.37 5.01 -31.49
C GLN A 77 -31.70 5.42 -32.82
N THR A 78 -30.80 6.40 -32.78
CA THR A 78 -30.14 6.95 -33.97
C THR A 78 -28.88 6.15 -34.35
N THR A 79 -28.39 6.36 -35.57
CA THR A 79 -27.02 5.97 -35.94
C THR A 79 -26.02 6.73 -35.06
N PRO A 80 -24.85 6.15 -34.71
CA PRO A 80 -24.01 6.57 -33.59
C PRO A 80 -23.18 7.83 -33.87
N TRP A 81 -23.83 8.88 -34.35
CA TRP A 81 -23.20 10.14 -34.74
C TRP A 81 -22.84 11.00 -33.52
N PHE A 82 -23.66 10.99 -32.46
CA PHE A 82 -23.34 11.72 -31.23
C PHE A 82 -22.20 11.05 -30.46
N LEU A 83 -22.12 9.73 -30.48
CA LEU A 83 -20.96 9.00 -29.97
C LEU A 83 -19.66 9.39 -30.71
N LEU A 84 -19.69 9.42 -32.05
CA LEU A 84 -18.54 9.81 -32.87
C LEU A 84 -18.13 11.26 -32.59
N GLY A 85 -19.10 12.19 -32.59
CA GLY A 85 -18.86 13.60 -32.30
C GLY A 85 -18.32 13.80 -30.88
N GLY A 86 -18.90 13.11 -29.89
CA GLY A 86 -18.42 13.09 -28.52
C GLY A 86 -16.98 12.60 -28.42
N CYS A 87 -16.62 11.53 -29.14
CA CYS A 87 -15.25 10.99 -29.12
C CYS A 87 -14.22 12.01 -29.65
N VAL A 88 -14.54 12.70 -30.74
CA VAL A 88 -13.69 13.77 -31.31
C VAL A 88 -13.57 14.94 -30.34
N VAL A 89 -14.66 15.37 -29.72
CA VAL A 89 -14.66 16.45 -28.72
C VAL A 89 -13.85 16.07 -27.48
N GLY A 90 -14.00 14.83 -27.00
CA GLY A 90 -13.26 14.31 -25.84
C GLY A 90 -11.76 14.24 -26.10
N LEU A 91 -11.35 13.71 -27.25
CA LEU A 91 -9.94 13.70 -27.67
C LEU A 91 -9.37 15.12 -27.81
N THR A 92 -10.11 16.02 -28.45
CA THR A 92 -9.67 17.41 -28.62
C THR A 92 -9.55 18.12 -27.27
N GLY A 93 -10.49 17.89 -26.36
CA GLY A 93 -10.48 18.44 -25.01
C GLY A 93 -9.30 17.94 -24.17
N ALA A 94 -9.00 16.64 -24.25
CA ALA A 94 -7.84 16.04 -23.58
C ALA A 94 -6.51 16.62 -24.10
N VAL A 95 -6.38 16.77 -25.42
CA VAL A 95 -5.20 17.40 -26.05
C VAL A 95 -5.05 18.86 -25.63
N LEU A 96 -6.15 19.61 -25.55
CA LEU A 96 -6.14 21.01 -25.10
C LEU A 96 -5.82 21.14 -23.60
N GLN A 97 -6.30 20.21 -22.75
CA GLN A 97 -5.91 20.17 -21.34
C GLN A 97 -4.42 19.86 -21.19
N LEU A 98 -3.90 18.91 -21.97
CA LEU A 98 -2.48 18.54 -21.93
C LEU A 98 -1.55 19.65 -22.44
N LYS A 99 -1.99 20.47 -23.42
CA LYS A 99 -1.25 21.67 -23.87
C LYS A 99 -1.33 22.85 -22.89
N ARG A 100 -2.28 22.82 -21.95
CA ARG A 100 -2.48 23.88 -20.94
C ARG A 100 -1.83 23.57 -19.60
N LEU A 101 -1.53 22.30 -19.33
CA LEU A 101 -0.54 21.89 -18.33
C LEU A 101 0.87 22.26 -18.81
#